data_AF-A0A172Q3L6-F1
#
_entry.id   AF-A0A172Q3L6-F1
#
_cell.length_a   1.000
_cell.length_b   1.000
_cell.length_c   1.000
_cell.angle_alpha   90.00
_cell.angle_beta   90.00
_cell.angle_gamma   90.00
#
_symmetry.space_group_name_H-M   'P 1'
#
loop_
_entity.id
_entity.type
_entity.pdbx_description
1 polymer ?
#
loop_
_entity_poly.entity_id
_entity_poly.type
_entity_poly.pdbx_seq_one_letter_code
_entity_poly.pdbx_strand_id
1 'polypeptide(L)'
;NLKMKNLSYLSLLSLSTVFAAIRENYDAVTPQRIDAIERVFAFYQARQITTTANNDTENELSGPCKPVAVIFARGTGESGNVGGRHSPGPALFSEMRTMMGSQNVAIQGVDYRADIFGYLKGGDPDGSMRYYNLTEKAASQCQDTKIVLAGYSQGAQLA
;
A
#
# COMPACT_ATOMS: atom_id res chain seq x y z
N ASN A 1 -26.41 -20.04 -58.12
CA ASN A 1 -26.07 -18.64 -58.41
C ASN A 1 -27.18 -17.71 -57.93
N LEU A 2 -27.00 -17.12 -56.75
CA LEU A 2 -27.55 -15.83 -56.26
C LEU A 2 -27.66 -15.92 -54.74
N LYS A 3 -26.63 -15.45 -54.03
CA LYS A 3 -26.73 -14.91 -52.67
C LYS A 3 -25.35 -14.43 -52.27
N MET A 4 -25.02 -13.17 -52.56
CA MET A 4 -23.92 -12.40 -51.93
C MET A 4 -23.78 -11.01 -52.58
N LYS A 5 -24.84 -10.16 -52.57
CA LYS A 5 -24.69 -8.75 -52.97
C LYS A 5 -25.29 -7.70 -52.02
N ASN A 6 -25.99 -8.09 -50.95
CA ASN A 6 -26.66 -7.13 -50.07
C ASN A 6 -26.10 -7.04 -48.63
N LEU A 7 -24.94 -7.63 -48.33
CA LEU A 7 -24.32 -7.51 -47.00
C LEU A 7 -23.34 -6.33 -46.83
N SER A 8 -23.04 -5.59 -47.90
CA SER A 8 -22.01 -4.54 -47.87
C SER A 8 -22.49 -3.16 -47.41
N TYR A 9 -23.81 -2.95 -47.27
CA TYR A 9 -24.37 -1.65 -46.85
C TYR A 9 -24.60 -1.53 -45.34
N LEU A 10 -24.76 -2.65 -44.62
CA LEU A 10 -24.98 -2.66 -43.17
C LEU A 10 -23.69 -2.49 -42.35
N SER A 11 -22.52 -2.76 -42.93
CA SER A 11 -21.23 -2.63 -42.25
C SER A 11 -20.69 -1.19 -42.20
N LEU A 12 -21.22 -0.27 -43.01
CA LEU A 12 -20.76 1.12 -43.04
C LEU A 12 -21.47 2.02 -42.00
N LEU A 13 -22.66 1.63 -41.53
CA LEU A 13 -23.40 2.37 -40.50
C LEU A 13 -22.86 2.12 -39.08
N SER A 14 -22.11 1.04 -38.85
CA SER A 14 -21.53 0.72 -37.54
C SER A 14 -20.18 1.36 -37.28
N LEU A 15 -19.48 1.88 -38.31
CA LEU A 15 -18.20 2.58 -38.11
C LEU A 15 -18.40 4.05 -37.71
N SER A 16 -19.48 4.71 -38.12
CA SER A 16 -19.74 6.12 -37.78
C SER A 16 -20.13 6.32 -36.31
N THR A 17 -20.82 5.35 -35.69
CA THR A 17 -21.19 5.40 -34.26
C THR A 17 -20.00 5.22 -33.33
N VAL A 18 -18.97 4.47 -33.77
CA VAL A 18 -17.73 4.30 -33.00
C VAL A 18 -16.93 5.60 -32.96
N PHE A 19 -16.83 6.34 -34.07
CA PHE A 19 -16.15 7.64 -34.08
C PHE A 19 -16.85 8.71 -33.24
N ALA A 20 -18.20 8.73 -33.20
CA ALA A 20 -18.94 9.69 -32.38
C ALA A 20 -18.78 9.43 -30.88
N ALA A 21 -18.82 8.18 -30.43
CA ALA A 21 -18.67 7.81 -29.02
C ALA A 21 -17.23 8.02 -28.49
N ILE A 22 -16.21 7.89 -29.35
CA ILE A 22 -14.83 8.23 -28.97
C ILE A 22 -14.65 9.75 -28.86
N ARG A 23 -15.31 10.53 -29.73
CA ARG A 23 -15.22 12.00 -29.71
C ARG A 23 -15.91 12.62 -28.50
N GLU A 24 -17.05 12.08 -28.08
CA GLU A 24 -17.75 12.50 -26.86
C GLU A 24 -16.89 12.32 -25.59
N ASN A 25 -16.00 11.31 -25.59
CA ASN A 25 -15.05 11.07 -24.50
C ASN A 25 -13.78 11.94 -24.59
N TYR A 26 -13.39 12.35 -25.80
CA TYR A 26 -12.21 13.21 -26.03
C TYR A 26 -12.50 14.68 -25.70
N ASP A 27 -13.70 15.16 -26.06
CA ASP A 27 -14.15 16.52 -25.77
C ASP A 27 -14.43 16.74 -24.26
N ALA A 28 -14.51 15.67 -23.47
CA ALA A 28 -14.64 15.72 -22.01
C ALA A 28 -13.30 15.95 -21.27
N VAL A 29 -12.17 15.99 -21.99
CA VAL A 29 -10.86 16.29 -21.39
C VAL A 29 -10.70 17.82 -21.31
N THR A 30 -11.10 18.41 -20.18
CA THR A 30 -10.88 19.83 -19.93
C THR A 30 -9.41 20.10 -19.53
N PRO A 31 -8.88 21.31 -19.76
CA PRO A 31 -7.55 21.70 -19.26
C PRO A 31 -7.40 21.51 -17.74
N GLN A 32 -8.50 21.64 -16.99
CA GLN A 32 -8.53 21.40 -15.54
C GLN A 32 -8.33 19.92 -15.19
N ARG A 33 -8.83 18.99 -16.01
CA ARG A 33 -8.58 17.55 -15.84
C ARG A 33 -7.14 17.18 -16.16
N ILE A 34 -6.55 17.81 -17.18
CA ILE A 34 -5.13 17.61 -17.52
C ILE A 34 -4.26 18.13 -16.37
N ASP A 35 -4.48 19.37 -15.89
CA ASP A 35 -3.75 19.95 -14.76
C ASP A 35 -3.93 19.11 -13.48
N ALA A 36 -5.13 18.58 -13.21
CA ALA A 36 -5.35 17.68 -12.09
C ALA A 36 -4.55 16.37 -12.22
N ILE A 37 -4.51 15.76 -13.40
CA ILE A 37 -3.73 14.54 -13.66
C ILE A 37 -2.23 14.84 -13.55
N GLU A 38 -1.76 15.96 -14.10
CA GLU A 38 -0.35 16.36 -14.01
C GLU A 38 0.05 16.69 -12.57
N ARG A 39 -0.82 17.30 -11.76
CA ARG A 39 -0.56 17.51 -10.33
C ARG A 39 -0.53 16.20 -9.55
N VAL A 40 -1.42 15.27 -9.87
CA VAL A 40 -1.39 13.92 -9.27
C VAL A 40 -0.10 13.21 -9.68
N PHE A 41 0.28 13.28 -10.95
CA PHE A 41 1.52 12.68 -11.45
C PHE A 41 2.75 13.34 -10.84
N ALA A 42 2.79 14.66 -10.74
CA ALA A 42 3.84 15.43 -10.08
C ALA A 42 3.91 15.12 -8.58
N PHE A 43 2.77 14.90 -7.91
CA PHE A 43 2.74 14.42 -6.53
C PHE A 43 3.34 13.02 -6.40
N TYR A 44 2.97 12.08 -7.28
CA TYR A 44 3.58 10.75 -7.31
C TYR A 44 5.08 10.78 -7.68
N GLN A 45 5.49 11.69 -8.56
CA GLN A 45 6.88 11.85 -9.02
C GLN A 45 7.76 12.53 -7.96
N ALA A 46 7.26 13.58 -7.30
CA ALA A 46 7.95 14.24 -6.19
C ALA A 46 8.02 13.33 -4.96
N ARG A 47 7.05 12.42 -4.82
CA ARG A 47 7.02 11.37 -3.80
C ARG A 47 7.59 10.05 -4.30
N GLN A 48 8.42 10.06 -5.36
CA GLN A 48 9.10 8.85 -5.81
C GLN A 48 9.75 8.19 -4.60
N ILE A 49 9.17 7.06 -4.19
CA ILE A 49 9.73 6.12 -3.25
C ILE A 49 11.03 5.67 -3.91
N THR A 50 12.12 6.37 -3.58
CA THR A 50 13.47 6.08 -4.03
C THR A 50 13.69 4.60 -3.84
N THR A 51 13.92 3.88 -4.95
CA THR A 51 14.29 2.47 -5.07
C THR A 51 14.70 1.80 -3.76
N THR A 52 13.72 1.53 -2.90
CA THR A 52 13.94 0.75 -1.70
C THR A 52 13.68 -0.67 -2.15
N ALA A 53 14.56 -1.60 -1.80
CA ALA A 53 14.35 -3.02 -2.04
C ALA A 53 12.90 -3.40 -1.70
N ASN A 54 12.34 -4.42 -2.36
CA ASN A 54 11.08 -5.03 -1.93
C ASN A 54 11.27 -5.69 -0.56
N ASN A 55 11.53 -4.90 0.47
CA ASN A 55 11.73 -5.35 1.83
C ASN A 55 10.37 -5.26 2.50
N ASP A 56 9.60 -6.32 2.31
CA ASP A 56 8.33 -6.53 3.01
C ASP A 56 8.52 -7.05 4.43
N THR A 57 9.78 -7.09 4.90
CA THR A 57 10.19 -7.64 6.18
C THR A 57 11.08 -6.66 6.96
N GLU A 58 10.64 -6.22 8.13
CA GLU A 58 11.38 -5.32 9.02
C GLU A 58 11.54 -5.96 10.41
N ASN A 59 12.78 -6.07 10.92
CA ASN A 59 13.11 -6.78 12.16
C ASN A 59 14.10 -6.00 13.06
N GLU A 60 13.96 -4.68 13.11
CA GLU A 60 14.98 -3.81 13.69
C GLU A 60 15.02 -3.83 15.23
N LEU A 61 14.05 -4.46 15.94
CA LEU A 61 14.17 -4.67 17.40
C LEU A 61 15.30 -5.65 17.78
N SER A 62 15.83 -6.42 16.82
CA SER A 62 17.02 -7.25 17.04
C SER A 62 18.34 -6.45 17.02
N GLY A 63 18.30 -5.20 16.59
CA GLY A 63 19.45 -4.31 16.49
C GLY A 63 19.66 -3.41 17.72
N PRO A 64 20.53 -2.39 17.60
CA PRO A 64 20.73 -1.41 18.67
C PRO A 64 19.47 -0.58 18.93
N CYS A 65 19.29 -0.13 20.17
CA CYS A 65 18.17 0.72 20.54
C CYS A 65 18.17 2.03 19.75
N LYS A 66 17.00 2.39 19.21
CA LYS A 66 16.74 3.67 18.56
C LYS A 66 15.75 4.49 19.39
N PRO A 67 15.78 5.84 19.30
CA PRO A 67 14.85 6.73 19.99
C PRO A 67 13.37 6.41 19.80
N VAL A 68 12.97 5.89 18.62
CA VAL A 68 11.59 5.46 18.34
C VAL A 68 11.59 4.01 17.85
N ALA A 69 10.69 3.20 18.39
CA ALA A 69 10.40 1.85 17.91
C ALA A 69 8.95 1.78 17.44
N VAL A 70 8.74 1.35 16.19
CA VAL A 70 7.42 1.14 15.60
C VAL A 70 7.14 -0.35 15.58
N ILE A 71 6.08 -0.77 16.26
CA ILE A 71 5.52 -2.13 16.13
C ILE A 71 4.38 -2.04 15.13
N PHE A 72 4.53 -2.72 13.99
CA PHE A 72 3.59 -2.62 12.88
C PHE A 72 3.01 -3.97 12.50
N ALA A 73 1.68 -4.05 12.39
CA ALA A 73 1.00 -5.20 11.80
C ALA A 73 0.43 -4.86 10.41
N ARG A 74 0.83 -5.65 9.41
CA ARG A 74 0.33 -5.52 8.01
C ARG A 74 -1.15 -5.89 7.88
N GLY A 75 -1.73 -5.61 6.72
CA GLY A 75 -3.11 -5.96 6.39
C GLY A 75 -3.29 -7.37 5.82
N THR A 76 -4.55 -7.78 5.68
CA THR A 76 -4.93 -9.08 5.11
C THR A 76 -4.34 -9.27 3.72
N GLY A 77 -3.65 -10.39 3.49
CA GLY A 77 -3.06 -10.78 2.21
C GLY A 77 -1.77 -10.05 1.84
N GLU A 78 -1.28 -9.14 2.68
CA GLU A 78 0.00 -8.47 2.44
C GLU A 78 1.18 -9.43 2.67
N SER A 79 2.27 -9.22 1.94
CA SER A 79 3.46 -10.08 2.02
C SER A 79 4.37 -9.70 3.20
N GLY A 80 5.33 -10.58 3.51
CA GLY A 80 6.32 -10.37 4.59
C GLY A 80 5.68 -10.13 5.96
N ASN A 81 6.27 -9.25 6.76
CA ASN A 81 5.73 -8.85 8.08
C ASN A 81 5.24 -7.38 8.13
N VAL A 82 5.49 -6.59 7.09
CA VAL A 82 5.03 -5.18 6.98
C VAL A 82 4.27 -4.84 5.69
N GLY A 83 4.16 -5.78 4.76
CA GLY A 83 3.57 -5.54 3.44
C GLY A 83 4.59 -5.05 2.41
N GLY A 84 4.24 -5.18 1.12
CA GLY A 84 5.13 -4.84 0.01
C GLY A 84 5.30 -3.34 -0.19
N ARG A 85 6.13 -2.91 -1.14
CA ARG A 85 6.48 -1.49 -1.37
C ARG A 85 5.30 -0.52 -1.61
N HIS A 86 4.13 -1.04 -2.00
CA HIS A 86 2.91 -0.23 -2.23
C HIS A 86 1.93 -0.32 -1.05
N SER A 87 2.29 -1.05 0.00
CA SER A 87 1.49 -1.19 1.22
C SER A 87 1.61 0.08 2.08
N PRO A 88 0.59 0.38 2.91
CA PRO A 88 0.63 1.53 3.80
C PRO A 88 1.80 1.54 4.79
N GLY A 89 2.26 0.36 5.25
CA GLY A 89 3.40 0.24 6.17
C GLY A 89 4.69 0.86 5.63
N PRO A 90 5.26 0.35 4.52
CA PRO A 90 6.47 0.92 3.92
C PRO A 90 6.37 2.41 3.58
N ALA A 91 5.18 2.88 3.15
CA ALA A 91 4.95 4.31 2.92
C ALA A 91 5.08 5.14 4.21
N LEU A 92 4.50 4.67 5.32
CA LEU A 92 4.64 5.30 6.64
C LEU A 92 6.11 5.32 7.10
N PHE A 93 6.81 4.20 7.00
CA PHE A 93 8.20 4.09 7.48
C PHE A 93 9.15 4.98 6.69
N SER A 94 8.94 5.06 5.37
CA SER A 94 9.72 5.95 4.51
C SER A 94 9.59 7.40 4.96
N GLU A 95 8.37 7.85 5.26
CA GLU A 95 8.13 9.21 5.76
C GLU A 95 8.74 9.42 7.15
N MET A 96 8.53 8.49 8.09
CA MET A 96 9.13 8.58 9.44
C MET A 96 10.66 8.67 9.38
N ARG A 97 11.30 7.81 8.57
CA ARG A 97 12.75 7.82 8.37
C ARG A 97 13.23 9.10 7.68
N THR A 98 12.43 9.69 6.80
CA THR A 98 12.72 10.99 6.16
C THR A 98 12.62 12.15 7.14
N MET A 99 11.55 12.21 7.93
CA MET A 99 11.30 13.30 8.87
C MET A 99 12.22 13.26 10.09
N MET A 100 12.56 12.06 10.57
CA MET A 100 13.27 11.86 11.84
C MET A 100 14.73 11.42 11.66
N GLY A 101 15.10 10.94 10.47
CA GLY A 101 16.37 10.26 10.21
C GLY A 101 16.28 8.75 10.45
N SER A 102 16.79 7.95 9.50
CA SER A 102 16.72 6.48 9.53
C SER A 102 17.39 5.83 10.75
N GLN A 103 18.41 6.50 11.32
CA GLN A 103 19.09 6.07 12.54
C GLN A 103 18.23 6.22 13.80
N ASN A 104 17.15 7.01 13.73
CA ASN A 104 16.31 7.32 14.89
C ASN A 104 15.05 6.46 15.02
N VAL A 105 14.69 5.73 13.96
CA VAL A 105 13.44 4.95 13.88
C VAL A 105 13.76 3.48 13.65
N ALA A 106 13.34 2.63 14.58
CA ALA A 106 13.35 1.18 14.47
C ALA A 106 12.00 0.70 13.98
N ILE A 107 11.95 -0.10 12.92
CA ILE A 107 10.71 -0.74 12.46
C ILE A 107 10.74 -2.23 12.78
N GLN A 108 9.68 -2.71 13.42
CA GLN A 108 9.47 -4.13 13.66
C GLN A 108 8.08 -4.55 13.18
N GLY A 109 8.06 -5.39 12.14
CA GLY A 109 6.83 -6.01 11.68
C GLY A 109 6.42 -7.16 12.59
N VAL A 110 5.10 -7.33 12.75
CA VAL A 110 4.52 -8.50 13.41
C VAL A 110 4.40 -9.62 12.37
N ASP A 111 5.13 -10.69 12.61
CA ASP A 111 5.04 -11.90 11.78
C ASP A 111 3.84 -12.74 12.21
N TYR A 112 2.84 -12.77 11.35
CA TYR A 112 1.57 -13.47 11.54
C TYR A 112 0.97 -13.81 10.17
N ARG A 113 -0.11 -14.60 10.12
CA ARG A 113 -0.60 -15.16 8.85
C ARG A 113 -1.22 -14.13 7.91
N ALA A 114 -1.85 -13.09 8.44
CA ALA A 114 -2.60 -12.09 7.69
C ALA A 114 -3.60 -12.68 6.69
N ASP A 115 -4.25 -13.80 7.03
CA ASP A 115 -5.23 -14.43 6.14
C ASP A 115 -6.65 -13.93 6.40
N ILE A 116 -7.56 -14.20 5.45
CA ILE A 116 -8.95 -13.74 5.56
C ILE A 116 -9.69 -14.36 6.76
N PHE A 117 -9.30 -15.54 7.21
CA PHE A 117 -9.95 -16.20 8.36
C PHE A 117 -9.63 -15.47 9.67
N GLY A 118 -8.40 -14.97 9.83
CA GLY A 118 -8.04 -14.08 10.93
C GLY A 118 -8.88 -12.80 10.90
N TYR A 119 -8.97 -12.12 9.75
CA TYR A 119 -9.77 -10.89 9.62
C TYR A 119 -11.24 -11.07 10.04
N LEU A 120 -11.88 -12.14 9.56
CA LEU A 120 -13.29 -12.41 9.85
C LEU A 120 -13.56 -12.75 11.33
N LYS A 121 -12.53 -13.17 12.07
CA LYS A 121 -12.59 -13.39 13.52
C LYS A 121 -12.28 -12.13 14.34
N GLY A 122 -11.98 -11.01 13.68
CA GLY A 122 -11.56 -9.78 14.34
C GLY A 122 -10.07 -9.72 14.67
N GLY A 123 -9.23 -10.47 13.95
CA GLY A 123 -7.78 -10.53 14.13
C GLY A 123 -7.28 -11.96 14.29
N ASP A 124 -6.01 -12.17 13.94
CA ASP A 124 -5.28 -13.42 14.23
C ASP A 124 -4.88 -13.43 15.73
N PRO A 125 -5.41 -14.33 16.57
CA PRO A 125 -5.10 -14.35 18.00
C PRO A 125 -3.61 -14.54 18.29
N ASP A 126 -2.92 -15.36 17.51
CA ASP A 126 -1.47 -15.56 17.66
C ASP A 126 -0.71 -14.30 17.20
N GLY A 127 -1.24 -13.61 16.19
CA GLY A 127 -0.79 -12.29 15.76
C GLY A 127 -0.88 -11.24 16.87
N SER A 128 -2.01 -11.16 17.59
CA SER A 128 -2.22 -10.22 18.71
C SER A 128 -1.26 -10.51 19.86
N MET A 129 -1.11 -11.79 20.20
CA MET A 129 -0.13 -12.21 21.22
C MET A 129 1.30 -11.85 20.82
N ARG A 130 1.65 -12.01 19.53
CA ARG A 130 2.98 -11.63 19.03
C ARG A 130 3.17 -10.11 19.02
N TYR A 131 2.15 -9.35 18.66
CA TYR A 131 2.14 -7.88 18.73
C TYR A 131 2.43 -7.39 20.14
N TYR A 132 1.72 -7.95 21.13
CA TYR A 132 1.93 -7.69 22.55
C TYR A 132 3.37 -8.04 22.98
N ASN A 133 3.84 -9.24 22.66
CA ASN A 133 5.19 -9.67 23.05
C ASN A 133 6.30 -8.81 22.45
N LEU A 134 6.13 -8.33 21.21
CA LEU A 134 7.08 -7.40 20.58
C LEU A 134 7.05 -6.02 21.22
N THR A 135 5.88 -5.57 21.66
CA THR A 135 5.72 -4.32 22.42
C THR A 135 6.44 -4.41 23.78
N GLU A 136 6.20 -5.48 24.54
CA GLU A 136 6.89 -5.75 25.80
C GLU A 136 8.41 -5.89 25.60
N LYS A 137 8.83 -6.54 24.52
CA LYS A 137 10.24 -6.62 24.16
C LYS A 137 10.85 -5.24 23.91
N ALA A 138 10.18 -4.37 23.17
CA ALA A 138 10.66 -3.01 22.92
C ALA A 138 10.78 -2.22 24.23
N ALA A 139 9.77 -2.31 25.09
CA ALA A 139 9.74 -1.62 26.39
C ALA A 139 10.85 -2.11 27.34
N SER A 140 11.08 -3.42 27.40
CA SER A 140 12.06 -4.02 28.29
C SER A 140 13.50 -3.85 27.79
N GLN A 141 13.74 -4.00 26.49
CA GLN A 141 15.08 -3.93 25.89
C GLN A 141 15.58 -2.49 25.73
N CYS A 142 14.70 -1.54 25.43
CA CYS A 142 15.05 -0.16 25.13
C CYS A 142 14.21 0.82 25.96
N GLN A 143 14.53 0.94 27.25
CA GLN A 143 13.71 1.66 28.24
C GLN A 143 13.43 3.14 27.89
N ASP A 144 14.32 3.80 27.14
CA ASP A 144 14.15 5.20 26.72
C ASP A 144 13.41 5.35 25.38
N THR A 145 13.17 4.26 24.65
CA THR A 145 12.54 4.31 23.32
C THR A 145 11.08 4.76 23.44
N LYS A 146 10.62 5.57 22.50
CA LYS A 146 9.20 5.86 22.33
C LYS A 146 8.59 4.79 21.43
N ILE A 147 7.63 4.05 21.97
CA ILE A 147 6.96 2.97 21.26
C ILE A 147 5.76 3.53 20.52
N VAL A 148 5.70 3.30 19.21
CA VAL A 148 4.56 3.61 18.36
C VAL A 148 3.91 2.29 17.95
N LEU A 149 2.64 2.15 18.31
CA LEU A 149 1.82 1.00 17.93
C LEU A 149 1.02 1.37 16.69
N ALA A 150 1.22 0.64 15.59
CA ALA A 150 0.50 0.85 14.35
C ALA A 150 0.04 -0.47 13.72
N GLY A 151 -1.00 -0.39 12.89
CA GLY A 151 -1.47 -1.51 12.10
C GLY A 151 -2.39 -1.04 10.96
N TYR A 152 -2.50 -1.84 9.91
CA TYR A 152 -3.38 -1.56 8.76
C TYR A 152 -4.41 -2.66 8.57
N SER A 153 -5.69 -2.30 8.36
CA SER A 153 -6.78 -3.26 8.10
C SER A 153 -6.90 -4.32 9.21
N GLN A 154 -6.71 -5.61 8.93
CA GLN A 154 -6.63 -6.66 9.96
C GLN A 154 -5.51 -6.42 10.98
N GLY A 155 -4.37 -5.87 10.56
CA GLY A 155 -3.29 -5.54 11.49
C GLY A 155 -3.69 -4.50 12.53
N ALA A 156 -4.64 -3.62 12.21
CA ALA A 156 -5.22 -2.69 13.21
C ALA A 156 -6.16 -3.39 14.21
N GLN A 157 -6.65 -4.59 13.89
CA GLN A 157 -7.40 -5.42 14.85
C GLN A 157 -6.46 -6.17 15.81
N LEU A 158 -5.18 -6.34 15.46
CA LEU A 158 -4.18 -6.97 16.32
C LEU A 158 -3.67 -6.04 17.43
N ALA A 159 -3.60 -4.75 17.13
CA ALA A 159 -3.07 -3.68 17.97
C ALA A 159 -4.09 -3.27 19.05
#